data_AF-A0A2T6DSF0-F1
#
_entry.id   AF-A0A2T6DSF0-F1
#
_cell.length_a   1.000
_cell.length_b   1.000
_cell.length_c   1.000
_cell.angle_alpha   90.00
_cell.angle_beta   90.00
_cell.angle_gamma   90.00
#
_symmetry.space_group_name_H-M   'P 1'
#
loop_
_entity.id
_entity.type
_entity.pdbx_description
1 polymer ?
#
loop_
_entity_poly.entity_id
_entity_poly.type
_entity_poly.pdbx_seq_one_letter_code
_entity_poly.pdbx_strand_id
1 'polypeptide(L)'
;MSSDAHLPNRQLPERANLAHVKDQARDLMQAFAAADPEAAALVRRRLPQRKGKAPHAPLALHEAQLAIARDYGFPSWPRLKAAVEVKTDTLVALRQAIDVEDLAQMRRIIRANPAVIDCYIARESYYYGNHRPLAYASQRIKINAARVLLEAGASIHDDGNLAVARGSMSDRQLPLMEMFLQHGLDVNCNVYGWGPLLTYPAETQAPGMLRLLTAHGADPNLRMPETEARCRDSAWQAVISGYDRSPRFTECVNVLLAAGARHQDGPGYVPPPALDLHRGDLPAFLARLRDDPDIAHQRYPLRGANLALEDTTLLHLCADWNHVEAARALIAAGADINSPAPVNAEGIGGHTPIFHAVNSIFAWAFPMLEFLLEQGADLTVRCSVIHIEKIYRNVTPLSYALQAARAPAERDRAAALLRRYGAME
;
A
#
# COMPACT_ATOMS: atom_id res chain seq x y z
N MET A 1 -7.03 -19.88 -8.34
CA MET A 1 -6.67 -19.99 -9.78
C MET A 1 -7.12 -18.73 -10.50
N SER A 2 -6.17 -18.06 -11.17
CA SER A 2 -6.29 -16.94 -12.12
C SER A 2 -6.61 -15.54 -11.55
N SER A 3 -5.54 -14.79 -11.20
CA SER A 3 -5.50 -13.31 -11.14
C SER A 3 -4.40 -12.63 -11.96
N ASP A 4 -3.63 -13.40 -12.75
CA ASP A 4 -2.51 -12.91 -13.57
C ASP A 4 -2.90 -12.12 -14.84
N ALA A 5 -4.19 -11.87 -15.08
CA ALA A 5 -4.64 -11.37 -16.40
C ALA A 5 -4.09 -10.00 -16.80
N HIS A 6 -3.70 -9.16 -15.83
CA HIS A 6 -3.37 -7.75 -16.07
C HIS A 6 -1.90 -7.37 -15.83
N LEU A 7 -1.10 -8.22 -15.19
CA LEU A 7 0.34 -7.97 -14.99
C LEU A 7 1.13 -8.35 -16.23
N PRO A 8 2.05 -7.55 -16.81
CA PRO A 8 2.98 -8.06 -17.82
C PRO A 8 3.81 -9.17 -17.20
N ASN A 9 3.71 -10.39 -17.75
CA ASN A 9 4.43 -11.54 -17.20
C ASN A 9 5.90 -11.52 -17.64
N ARG A 10 6.22 -10.70 -18.65
CA ARG A 10 7.57 -10.53 -19.20
C ARG A 10 7.91 -9.06 -19.32
N GLN A 11 9.15 -8.73 -18.98
CA GLN A 11 9.72 -7.41 -19.25
C GLN A 11 10.53 -7.45 -20.54
N LEU A 12 10.44 -6.40 -21.35
CA LEU A 12 11.33 -6.23 -22.50
C LEU A 12 12.78 -6.10 -21.99
N PRO A 13 13.73 -6.89 -22.51
CA PRO A 13 15.13 -6.73 -22.16
C PRO A 13 15.69 -5.40 -22.72
N GLU A 14 16.73 -4.86 -22.08
CA GLU A 14 17.35 -3.58 -22.46
C GLU A 14 17.86 -3.55 -23.91
N ARG A 15 18.22 -4.72 -24.45
CA ARG A 15 18.63 -4.92 -25.85
C ARG A 15 17.62 -5.81 -26.57
N ALA A 16 16.35 -5.44 -26.51
CA ALA A 16 15.31 -6.14 -27.24
C ALA A 16 15.61 -6.13 -28.74
N ASN A 17 15.38 -7.27 -29.39
CA ASN A 17 15.58 -7.44 -30.83
C ASN A 17 14.24 -7.85 -31.45
N LEU A 18 13.80 -7.11 -32.47
CA LEU A 18 12.55 -7.37 -33.15
C LEU A 18 12.47 -8.77 -33.76
N ALA A 19 13.59 -9.32 -34.23
CA ALA A 19 13.65 -10.69 -34.76
C ALA A 19 13.26 -11.69 -33.66
N HIS A 20 13.86 -11.56 -32.48
CA HIS A 20 13.57 -12.44 -31.33
C HIS A 20 12.10 -12.35 -30.91
N VAL A 21 11.52 -11.15 -30.86
CA VAL A 21 10.10 -10.98 -30.50
C VAL A 21 9.18 -11.59 -31.57
N LYS A 22 9.55 -11.52 -32.86
CA LYS A 22 8.83 -12.21 -33.95
C LYS A 22 8.94 -13.74 -33.87
N ASP A 23 10.08 -14.24 -33.42
CA ASP A 23 10.30 -15.68 -33.19
C ASP A 23 9.41 -16.16 -32.05
N GLN A 24 9.37 -15.45 -30.92
CA GLN A 24 8.48 -15.78 -29.80
C GLN A 24 7.00 -15.86 -30.19
N ALA A 25 6.51 -15.00 -31.09
CA ALA A 25 5.14 -15.07 -31.58
C ALA A 25 4.90 -16.32 -32.44
N ARG A 26 5.89 -16.74 -33.23
CA ARG A 26 5.84 -18.00 -34.00
C ARG A 26 5.91 -19.22 -33.08
N ASP A 27 6.78 -19.19 -32.08
CA ASP A 27 6.93 -20.25 -31.09
C ASP A 27 5.63 -20.42 -30.28
N LEU A 28 5.00 -19.32 -29.85
CA LEU A 28 3.71 -19.36 -29.16
C LEU A 28 2.63 -20.01 -30.03
N MET A 29 2.60 -19.69 -31.32
CA MET A 29 1.66 -20.28 -32.28
C MET A 29 1.87 -21.79 -32.42
N GLN A 30 3.12 -22.24 -32.53
CA GLN A 30 3.47 -23.65 -32.65
C GLN A 30 3.19 -24.43 -31.36
N ALA A 31 3.59 -23.88 -30.20
CA ALA A 31 3.33 -24.48 -28.89
C ALA A 31 1.83 -24.60 -28.60
N PHE A 32 1.03 -23.59 -28.95
CA PHE A 32 -0.43 -23.65 -28.82
C PHE A 32 -1.03 -24.74 -29.71
N ALA A 33 -0.54 -24.92 -30.94
CA ALA A 33 -0.97 -26.00 -31.82
C ALA A 33 -0.58 -27.40 -31.29
N ALA A 34 0.54 -27.50 -30.57
CA ALA A 34 0.98 -28.71 -29.88
C ALA A 34 0.25 -28.98 -28.55
N ALA A 35 -0.77 -28.19 -28.22
CA ALA A 35 -1.52 -28.26 -26.96
C ALA A 35 -0.65 -28.06 -25.70
N ASP A 36 0.42 -27.26 -25.81
CA ASP A 36 1.27 -26.91 -24.67
C ASP A 36 0.45 -26.17 -23.57
N PRO A 37 0.49 -26.64 -22.30
CA PRO A 37 -0.30 -26.05 -21.23
C PRO A 37 0.04 -24.58 -20.94
N GLU A 38 1.31 -24.18 -21.03
CA GLU A 38 1.74 -22.80 -20.74
C GLU A 38 1.31 -21.83 -21.84
N ALA A 39 1.47 -22.21 -23.11
CA ALA A 39 0.98 -21.47 -24.26
C ALA A 39 -0.53 -21.29 -24.21
N ALA A 40 -1.28 -22.35 -23.86
CA ALA A 40 -2.72 -22.30 -23.70
C ALA A 40 -3.16 -21.37 -22.56
N ALA A 41 -2.44 -21.38 -21.43
CA ALA A 41 -2.68 -20.48 -20.31
C ALA A 41 -2.41 -19.02 -20.71
N LEU A 42 -1.31 -18.73 -21.40
CA LEU A 42 -0.96 -17.39 -21.86
C LEU A 42 -2.00 -16.83 -22.85
N VAL A 43 -2.39 -17.63 -23.85
CA VAL A 43 -3.40 -17.23 -24.84
C VAL A 43 -4.74 -16.92 -24.18
N ARG A 44 -5.19 -17.80 -23.29
CA ARG A 44 -6.44 -17.59 -22.53
C ARG A 44 -6.41 -16.31 -21.71
N ARG A 45 -5.24 -16.02 -21.12
CA ARG A 45 -5.01 -14.86 -20.27
C ARG A 45 -4.95 -13.54 -21.05
N ARG A 46 -4.29 -13.51 -22.20
CA ARG A 46 -4.02 -12.27 -22.97
C ARG A 46 -4.99 -12.00 -24.11
N LEU A 47 -5.76 -12.99 -24.53
CA LEU A 47 -6.73 -12.88 -25.62
C LEU A 47 -8.15 -13.16 -25.12
N PRO A 48 -8.73 -12.32 -24.24
CA PRO A 48 -10.09 -12.51 -23.73
C PRO A 48 -11.14 -12.57 -24.86
N GLN A 49 -10.88 -11.95 -26.01
CA GLN A 49 -11.74 -12.03 -27.20
C GLN A 49 -11.84 -13.44 -27.82
N ARG A 50 -11.00 -14.39 -27.40
CA ARG A 50 -11.13 -15.81 -27.80
C ARG A 50 -12.07 -16.60 -26.89
N LYS A 51 -12.64 -15.98 -25.84
CA LYS A 51 -13.64 -16.59 -24.95
C LYS A 51 -14.88 -16.96 -25.77
N GLY A 52 -15.05 -18.25 -26.06
CA GLY A 52 -16.10 -18.80 -26.93
C GLY A 52 -15.60 -19.56 -28.16
N LYS A 53 -14.32 -19.44 -28.53
CA LYS A 53 -13.70 -20.33 -29.54
C LYS A 53 -13.41 -21.70 -28.93
N ALA A 54 -13.43 -22.75 -29.76
CA ALA A 54 -13.04 -24.10 -29.32
C ALA A 54 -11.61 -24.08 -28.73
N PRO A 55 -11.32 -24.83 -27.65
CA PRO A 55 -10.02 -24.80 -26.97
C PRO A 55 -8.82 -25.06 -27.90
N HIS A 56 -9.03 -25.88 -28.93
CA HIS A 56 -8.01 -26.28 -29.92
C HIS A 56 -8.13 -25.53 -31.27
N ALA A 57 -8.97 -24.49 -31.35
CA ALA A 57 -9.07 -23.70 -32.57
C ALA A 57 -7.70 -23.07 -32.88
N PRO A 58 -7.18 -23.14 -34.12
CA PRO A 58 -5.87 -22.60 -34.47
C PRO A 58 -5.68 -21.15 -34.00
N LEU A 59 -4.45 -20.84 -33.54
CA LEU A 59 -4.06 -19.48 -33.19
C LEU A 59 -3.45 -18.83 -34.43
N ALA A 60 -4.05 -17.77 -34.95
CA ALA A 60 -3.45 -17.06 -36.08
C ALA A 60 -2.21 -16.27 -35.63
N LEU A 61 -1.25 -16.05 -36.54
CA LEU A 61 -0.01 -15.32 -36.20
C LEU A 61 -0.29 -13.93 -35.61
N HIS A 62 -1.28 -13.19 -36.12
CA HIS A 62 -1.63 -11.88 -35.59
C HIS A 62 -2.23 -11.95 -34.17
N GLU A 63 -2.91 -13.04 -33.82
CA GLU A 63 -3.39 -13.29 -32.46
C GLU A 63 -2.21 -13.62 -31.54
N ALA A 64 -1.26 -14.44 -31.99
CA ALA A 64 -0.04 -14.75 -31.24
C ALA A 64 0.81 -13.49 -31.00
N GLN A 65 0.99 -12.65 -32.03
CA GLN A 65 1.65 -11.35 -31.92
C GLN A 65 0.97 -10.43 -30.91
N LEU A 66 -0.38 -10.37 -30.92
CA LEU A 66 -1.13 -9.59 -29.94
C LEU A 66 -0.97 -10.16 -28.52
N ALA A 67 -0.96 -11.48 -28.35
CA ALA A 67 -0.74 -12.12 -27.06
C ALA A 67 0.64 -11.77 -26.49
N ILE A 68 1.69 -11.87 -27.31
CA ILE A 68 3.06 -11.47 -26.93
C ILE A 68 3.14 -9.98 -26.61
N ALA A 69 2.52 -9.12 -27.44
CA ALA A 69 2.48 -7.68 -27.18
C ALA A 69 1.89 -7.38 -25.79
N ARG A 70 0.72 -7.95 -25.49
CA ARG A 70 0.06 -7.78 -24.19
C ARG A 70 0.84 -8.41 -23.05
N ASP A 71 1.57 -9.51 -23.30
CA ASP A 71 2.41 -10.13 -22.27
C ASP A 71 3.60 -9.26 -21.86
N TYR A 72 4.11 -8.45 -22.80
CA TYR A 72 5.09 -7.39 -22.55
C TYR A 72 4.48 -6.06 -22.05
N GLY A 73 3.15 -5.98 -21.94
CA GLY A 73 2.43 -4.78 -21.48
C GLY A 73 2.06 -3.79 -22.59
N PHE A 74 2.22 -4.15 -23.87
CA PHE A 74 1.85 -3.29 -24.99
C PHE A 74 0.43 -3.61 -25.47
N PRO A 75 -0.43 -2.60 -25.75
CA PRO A 75 -1.81 -2.85 -26.14
C PRO A 75 -1.92 -3.42 -27.57
N SER A 76 -0.86 -3.27 -28.38
CA SER A 76 -0.82 -3.77 -29.77
C SER A 76 0.59 -4.13 -30.23
N TRP A 77 0.67 -4.99 -31.24
CA TRP A 77 1.92 -5.40 -31.87
C TRP A 77 2.72 -4.24 -32.50
N PRO A 78 2.10 -3.28 -33.24
CA PRO A 78 2.84 -2.14 -33.77
C PRO A 78 3.54 -1.29 -32.71
N ARG A 79 2.91 -1.10 -31.54
CA ARG A 79 3.52 -0.34 -30.43
C ARG A 79 4.71 -1.08 -29.82
N LEU A 80 4.59 -2.40 -29.63
CA LEU A 80 5.72 -3.22 -29.20
C LEU A 80 6.90 -3.13 -30.18
N LYS A 81 6.64 -3.27 -31.49
CA LYS A 81 7.69 -3.15 -32.51
C LYS A 81 8.39 -1.78 -32.43
N ALA A 82 7.62 -0.70 -32.39
CA ALA A 82 8.18 0.65 -32.34
C ALA A 82 8.99 0.88 -31.07
N ALA A 83 8.56 0.35 -29.92
CA ALA A 83 9.28 0.44 -28.66
C ALA A 83 10.63 -0.30 -28.70
N VAL A 84 10.69 -1.47 -29.32
CA VAL A 84 11.93 -2.26 -29.50
C VAL A 84 12.95 -1.54 -30.38
N GLU A 85 12.49 -0.67 -31.30
CA GLU A 85 13.35 0.10 -32.19
C GLU A 85 13.89 1.39 -31.52
N VAL A 86 13.39 1.78 -30.34
CA VAL A 86 13.87 2.96 -29.61
C VAL A 86 15.27 2.71 -29.04
N LYS A 87 16.21 3.61 -29.36
CA LYS A 87 17.58 3.53 -28.85
C LYS A 87 17.65 3.80 -27.35
N THR A 88 18.49 3.03 -26.64
CA THR A 88 18.72 3.18 -25.20
C THR A 88 19.10 4.62 -24.81
N ASP A 89 19.95 5.30 -25.59
CA ASP A 89 20.34 6.70 -25.33
C ASP A 89 19.15 7.66 -25.36
N THR A 90 18.12 7.37 -26.17
CA THR A 90 16.89 8.17 -26.21
C THR A 90 16.08 8.00 -24.93
N LEU A 91 16.01 6.77 -24.40
CA LEU A 91 15.36 6.47 -23.12
C LEU A 91 16.08 7.17 -21.96
N VAL A 92 17.41 7.11 -21.93
CA VAL A 92 18.25 7.79 -20.92
C VAL A 92 18.07 9.31 -21.00
N ALA A 93 18.11 9.89 -22.19
CA ALA A 93 17.91 11.33 -22.38
C ALA A 93 16.51 11.79 -21.96
N LEU A 94 15.47 10.99 -22.25
CA LEU A 94 14.11 11.32 -21.78
C LEU A 94 14.02 11.27 -20.26
N ARG A 95 14.60 10.25 -19.62
CA ARG A 95 14.64 10.13 -18.17
C ARG A 95 15.28 11.35 -17.51
N GLN A 96 16.46 11.74 -17.99
CA GLN A 96 17.18 12.91 -17.49
C GLN A 96 16.36 14.20 -17.67
N ALA A 97 15.70 14.36 -18.82
CA ALA A 97 14.83 15.51 -19.07
C ALA A 97 13.63 15.54 -18.09
N ILE A 98 13.07 14.39 -17.72
CA ILE A 98 12.03 14.30 -16.69
C ILE A 98 12.58 14.67 -15.30
N ASP A 99 13.76 14.18 -14.94
CA ASP A 99 14.37 14.45 -13.62
C ASP A 99 14.53 15.94 -13.34
N VAL A 100 14.90 16.72 -14.37
CA VAL A 100 15.10 18.18 -14.28
C VAL A 100 13.91 19.01 -14.81
N GLU A 101 12.81 18.35 -15.22
CA GLU A 101 11.66 18.97 -15.92
C GLU A 101 12.04 19.85 -17.14
N ASP A 102 13.00 19.42 -17.97
CA ASP A 102 13.26 20.06 -19.27
C ASP A 102 12.16 19.67 -20.28
N LEU A 103 11.03 20.37 -20.18
CA LEU A 103 9.85 20.14 -21.00
C LEU A 103 10.14 20.33 -22.51
N ALA A 104 11.07 21.22 -22.87
CA ALA A 104 11.44 21.46 -24.25
C ALA A 104 12.19 20.27 -24.84
N GLN A 105 13.17 19.73 -24.10
CA GLN A 105 13.86 18.50 -24.47
C GLN A 105 12.90 17.31 -24.53
N MET A 106 12.01 17.16 -23.55
CA MET A 106 10.98 16.12 -23.57
C MET A 106 10.16 16.18 -24.86
N ARG A 107 9.58 17.33 -25.18
CA ARG A 107 8.76 17.51 -26.40
C ARG A 107 9.55 17.22 -27.67
N ARG A 108 10.82 17.62 -27.75
CA ARG A 108 11.70 17.31 -28.89
C ARG A 108 11.96 15.82 -29.03
N ILE A 109 12.28 15.12 -27.93
CA ILE A 109 12.53 13.68 -27.93
C ILE A 109 11.27 12.91 -28.34
N ILE A 110 10.13 13.26 -27.75
CA ILE A 110 8.84 12.61 -28.02
C ILE A 110 8.39 12.82 -29.46
N ARG A 111 8.53 14.04 -30.02
CA ARG A 111 8.21 14.29 -31.44
C ARG A 111 9.09 13.48 -32.39
N ALA A 112 10.38 13.34 -32.07
CA ALA A 112 11.31 12.57 -32.88
C ALA A 112 11.06 11.06 -32.78
N ASN A 113 10.63 10.56 -31.61
CA ASN A 113 10.39 9.15 -31.34
C ASN A 113 9.12 8.96 -30.50
N PRO A 114 7.91 9.01 -31.08
CA PRO A 114 6.67 8.94 -30.31
C PRO A 114 6.51 7.69 -29.45
N ALA A 115 7.05 6.55 -29.90
CA ALA A 115 7.01 5.28 -29.16
C ALA A 115 7.73 5.32 -27.80
N VAL A 116 8.58 6.32 -27.56
CA VAL A 116 9.32 6.48 -26.30
C VAL A 116 8.39 6.59 -25.08
N ILE A 117 7.15 7.07 -25.27
CA ILE A 117 6.16 7.21 -24.19
C ILE A 117 5.65 5.86 -23.66
N ASP A 118 5.81 4.78 -24.43
CA ASP A 118 5.42 3.42 -24.04
C ASP A 118 6.60 2.58 -23.55
N CYS A 119 7.82 3.11 -23.62
CA CYS A 119 9.02 2.37 -23.28
C CYS A 119 9.31 2.44 -21.78
N TYR A 120 9.88 1.37 -21.24
CA TYR A 120 10.42 1.41 -19.88
C TYR A 120 11.71 2.24 -19.84
N ILE A 121 11.75 3.26 -18.98
CA ILE A 121 12.90 4.18 -18.86
C ILE A 121 13.68 4.03 -17.55
N ALA A 122 13.14 3.32 -16.56
CA ALA A 122 13.81 3.09 -15.28
C ALA A 122 13.42 1.74 -14.65
N ARG A 123 14.38 1.12 -13.95
CA ARG A 123 14.14 0.00 -13.02
C ARG A 123 14.28 0.55 -11.62
N GLU A 124 13.17 0.80 -10.92
CA GLU A 124 13.25 1.49 -9.62
C GLU A 124 12.51 0.82 -8.46
N SER A 125 12.15 -0.46 -8.56
CA SER A 125 11.75 -1.20 -7.36
C SER A 125 11.71 -2.72 -7.53
N TYR A 126 12.07 -3.43 -6.46
CA TYR A 126 11.83 -4.87 -6.26
C TYR A 126 10.33 -5.23 -6.33
N TYR A 127 9.42 -4.30 -5.98
CA TYR A 127 7.99 -4.57 -5.84
C TYR A 127 7.11 -4.08 -7.00
N TYR A 128 7.58 -3.14 -7.83
CA TYR A 128 6.72 -2.40 -8.78
C TYR A 128 7.20 -2.41 -10.24
N GLY A 129 8.23 -3.20 -10.56
CA GLY A 129 8.68 -3.39 -11.94
C GLY A 129 9.36 -2.17 -12.57
N ASN A 130 9.44 -2.17 -13.90
CA ASN A 130 10.03 -1.07 -14.66
C ASN A 130 8.99 0.03 -14.90
N HIS A 131 9.40 1.29 -14.88
CA HIS A 131 8.50 2.43 -15.03
C HIS A 131 8.52 2.95 -16.47
N ARG A 132 7.35 3.05 -17.10
CA ARG A 132 7.14 3.96 -18.25
C ARG A 132 7.29 5.42 -17.83
N PRO A 133 7.46 6.36 -18.77
CA PRO A 133 7.75 7.75 -18.46
C PRO A 133 6.70 8.42 -17.59
N LEU A 134 5.41 8.11 -17.79
CA LEU A 134 4.34 8.71 -17.00
C LEU A 134 4.38 8.24 -15.54
N ALA A 135 4.59 6.95 -15.31
CA ALA A 135 4.75 6.41 -13.97
C ALA A 135 6.00 6.94 -13.26
N TYR A 136 7.10 7.08 -14.01
CA TYR A 136 8.35 7.65 -13.52
C TYR A 136 8.20 9.12 -13.10
N ALA A 137 7.55 9.94 -13.94
CA ALA A 137 7.22 11.32 -13.64
C ALA A 137 6.30 11.43 -12.40
N SER A 138 5.31 10.54 -12.31
CA SER A 138 4.33 10.52 -11.20
C SER A 138 5.00 10.27 -9.86
N GLN A 139 5.87 9.26 -9.78
CA GLN A 139 6.60 8.93 -8.56
C GLN A 139 7.49 10.07 -8.07
N ARG A 140 8.07 10.84 -9.01
CA ARG A 140 8.93 11.99 -8.71
C ARG A 140 8.17 13.30 -8.55
N ILE A 141 6.84 13.28 -8.63
CA ILE A 141 5.98 14.46 -8.51
C ILE A 141 6.31 15.51 -9.60
N LYS A 142 6.66 15.05 -10.80
CA LYS A 142 6.95 15.90 -11.96
C LYS A 142 5.68 16.21 -12.74
N ILE A 143 4.84 17.08 -12.17
CA ILE A 143 3.50 17.38 -12.67
C ILE A 143 3.55 17.91 -14.11
N ASN A 144 4.50 18.78 -14.43
CA ASN A 144 4.62 19.35 -15.77
C ASN A 144 5.13 18.33 -16.77
N ALA A 145 6.09 17.49 -16.37
CA ALA A 145 6.54 16.38 -17.19
C ALA A 145 5.40 15.38 -17.48
N ALA A 146 4.60 15.05 -16.46
CA ALA A 146 3.42 14.20 -16.63
C ALA A 146 2.41 14.80 -17.63
N ARG A 147 2.16 16.12 -17.57
CA ARG A 147 1.31 16.82 -18.54
C ARG A 147 1.84 16.67 -19.97
N VAL A 148 3.13 16.89 -20.21
CA VAL A 148 3.76 16.71 -21.54
C VAL A 148 3.54 15.29 -22.06
N LEU A 149 3.63 14.28 -21.19
CA LEU A 149 3.45 12.88 -21.55
C LEU A 149 2.00 12.55 -21.87
N LEU A 150 1.04 13.05 -21.10
CA LEU A 150 -0.40 12.89 -21.37
C LEU A 150 -0.80 13.57 -22.68
N GLU A 151 -0.33 14.79 -22.93
CA GLU A 151 -0.53 15.52 -24.20
C GLU A 151 0.06 14.77 -25.40
N ALA A 152 1.14 14.00 -25.18
CA ALA A 152 1.75 13.14 -26.19
C ALA A 152 1.02 11.80 -26.39
N GLY A 153 -0.03 11.52 -25.62
CA GLY A 153 -0.83 10.29 -25.73
C GLY A 153 -0.34 9.14 -24.85
N ALA A 154 0.43 9.41 -23.80
CA ALA A 154 0.71 8.40 -22.77
C ALA A 154 -0.60 8.04 -22.05
N SER A 155 -0.85 6.75 -21.88
CA SER A 155 -2.06 6.26 -21.22
C SER A 155 -1.87 6.26 -19.70
N ILE A 156 -2.87 6.78 -18.98
CA ILE A 156 -2.90 6.76 -17.50
C ILE A 156 -3.07 5.34 -16.94
N HIS A 157 -3.64 4.43 -17.73
CA HIS A 157 -3.96 3.06 -17.33
C HIS A 157 -2.92 2.03 -17.77
N ASP A 158 -1.79 2.49 -18.32
CA ASP A 158 -0.69 1.61 -18.68
C ASP A 158 0.01 1.02 -17.45
N ASP A 159 0.76 -0.07 -17.68
CA ASP A 159 1.50 -0.80 -16.66
C ASP A 159 0.66 -1.15 -15.43
N GLY A 160 -0.61 -1.55 -15.62
CA GLY A 160 -1.47 -1.91 -14.49
C GLY A 160 -1.78 -0.73 -13.56
N ASN A 161 -1.97 0.48 -14.11
CA ASN A 161 -2.30 1.70 -13.37
C ASN A 161 -1.18 2.25 -12.47
N LEU A 162 0.09 1.98 -12.79
CA LEU A 162 1.22 2.43 -11.96
C LEU A 162 1.29 3.94 -11.79
N ALA A 163 1.07 4.69 -12.87
CA ALA A 163 1.16 6.14 -12.81
C ALA A 163 0.17 6.71 -11.79
N VAL A 164 -1.06 6.20 -11.83
CA VAL A 164 -2.14 6.57 -10.91
C VAL A 164 -1.78 6.18 -9.48
N ALA A 165 -1.34 4.95 -9.26
CA ALA A 165 -0.92 4.47 -7.95
C ALA A 165 0.18 5.35 -7.37
N ARG A 166 1.24 5.61 -8.15
CA ARG A 166 2.34 6.49 -7.76
C ARG A 166 1.88 7.91 -7.49
N GLY A 167 0.92 8.41 -8.25
CA GLY A 167 0.32 9.73 -8.10
C GLY A 167 -0.65 9.87 -6.92
N SER A 168 -1.04 8.77 -6.28
CA SER A 168 -2.04 8.75 -5.19
C SER A 168 -1.43 8.66 -3.78
N MET A 169 -0.14 8.40 -3.65
CA MET A 169 0.47 8.05 -2.36
C MET A 169 0.63 9.24 -1.39
N SER A 170 0.37 10.48 -1.82
CA SER A 170 0.54 11.67 -0.97
C SER A 170 -0.34 12.84 -1.41
N ASP A 171 -0.82 13.63 -0.46
CA ASP A 171 -1.52 14.90 -0.73
C ASP A 171 -0.68 15.91 -1.52
N ARG A 172 0.66 15.77 -1.51
CA ARG A 172 1.54 16.59 -2.36
C ARG A 172 1.28 16.39 -3.87
N GLN A 173 0.64 15.29 -4.24
CA GLN A 173 0.35 14.92 -5.62
C GLN A 173 -1.09 15.24 -6.03
N LEU A 174 -1.87 15.95 -5.19
CA LEU A 174 -3.22 16.38 -5.55
C LEU A 174 -3.31 17.04 -6.94
N PRO A 175 -2.43 17.98 -7.35
CA PRO A 175 -2.50 18.56 -8.69
C PRO A 175 -2.24 17.55 -9.82
N LEU A 176 -1.42 16.53 -9.56
CA LEU A 176 -1.22 15.43 -10.52
C LEU A 176 -2.48 14.57 -10.62
N MET A 177 -3.12 14.27 -9.49
CA MET A 177 -4.33 13.46 -9.47
C MET A 177 -5.52 14.18 -10.11
N GLU A 178 -5.69 15.48 -9.84
CA GLU A 178 -6.68 16.32 -10.53
C GLU A 178 -6.49 16.29 -12.05
N MET A 179 -5.24 16.34 -12.51
CA MET A 179 -4.93 16.18 -13.92
C MET A 179 -5.31 14.78 -14.43
N PHE A 180 -5.04 13.70 -13.69
CA PHE A 180 -5.48 12.36 -14.10
C PHE A 180 -7.00 12.22 -14.17
N LEU A 181 -7.75 12.81 -13.22
CA LEU A 181 -9.21 12.88 -13.26
C LEU A 181 -9.72 13.60 -14.53
N GLN A 182 -9.10 14.72 -14.91
CA GLN A 182 -9.42 15.44 -16.15
C GLN A 182 -9.12 14.60 -17.41
N HIS A 183 -8.16 13.68 -17.32
CA HIS A 183 -7.78 12.76 -18.39
C HIS A 183 -8.50 11.40 -18.32
N GLY A 184 -9.61 11.31 -17.58
CA GLY A 184 -10.51 10.16 -17.60
C GLY A 184 -10.09 9.01 -16.68
N LEU A 185 -9.42 9.32 -15.56
CA LEU A 185 -9.10 8.32 -14.55
C LEU A 185 -10.33 7.56 -14.05
N ASP A 186 -10.31 6.24 -14.21
CA ASP A 186 -11.12 5.33 -13.42
C ASP A 186 -10.64 5.29 -11.95
N VAL A 187 -11.37 5.98 -11.08
CA VAL A 187 -11.07 6.07 -9.64
C VAL A 187 -11.27 4.74 -8.88
N ASN A 188 -11.94 3.77 -9.50
CA ASN A 188 -12.18 2.44 -8.96
C ASN A 188 -11.28 1.37 -9.63
N CYS A 189 -10.22 1.81 -10.33
CA CYS A 189 -9.34 0.88 -11.03
C CYS A 189 -8.56 -0.04 -10.07
N ASN A 190 -8.22 -1.22 -10.59
CA ASN A 190 -7.35 -2.18 -9.92
C ASN A 190 -5.89 -1.90 -10.26
N VAL A 191 -5.08 -1.63 -9.24
CA VAL A 191 -3.66 -1.34 -9.42
C VAL A 191 -2.88 -2.65 -9.40
N TYR A 192 -2.25 -3.01 -10.51
CA TYR A 192 -1.38 -4.19 -10.66
C TYR A 192 -1.99 -5.53 -10.20
N GLY A 193 -3.32 -5.66 -10.16
CA GLY A 193 -3.93 -6.84 -9.56
C GLY A 193 -3.60 -6.97 -8.06
N TRP A 194 -3.31 -5.88 -7.38
CA TRP A 194 -3.09 -5.84 -5.94
C TRP A 194 -4.33 -5.43 -5.20
N GLY A 195 -5.07 -4.44 -5.71
CA GLY A 195 -6.25 -3.93 -5.02
C GLY A 195 -6.78 -2.62 -5.63
N PRO A 196 -7.87 -2.09 -5.07
CA PRO A 196 -8.46 -0.81 -5.48
C PRO A 196 -7.48 0.36 -5.33
N LEU A 197 -7.53 1.33 -6.25
CA LEU A 197 -6.72 2.55 -6.15
C LEU A 197 -6.81 3.23 -4.77
N LEU A 198 -8.00 3.27 -4.17
CA LEU A 198 -8.25 3.97 -2.92
C LEU A 198 -7.50 3.37 -1.71
N THR A 199 -6.96 2.15 -1.80
CA THR A 199 -6.14 1.55 -0.73
C THR A 199 -4.77 2.21 -0.62
N TYR A 200 -4.22 2.76 -1.71
CA TYR A 200 -2.89 3.39 -1.71
C TYR A 200 -2.83 4.66 -0.84
N PRO A 201 -3.67 5.68 -1.06
CA PRO A 201 -3.71 6.85 -0.17
C PRO A 201 -4.17 6.51 1.25
N ALA A 202 -4.90 5.40 1.44
CA ALA A 202 -5.26 4.89 2.75
C ALA A 202 -4.03 4.36 3.52
N GLU A 203 -3.23 3.49 2.89
CA GLU A 203 -2.00 2.94 3.48
C GLU A 203 -0.95 4.02 3.79
N THR A 204 -0.88 5.06 2.97
CA THR A 204 0.08 6.16 3.12
C THR A 204 -0.46 7.37 3.89
N GLN A 205 -1.68 7.25 4.44
CA GLN A 205 -2.36 8.29 5.23
C GLN A 205 -2.38 9.67 4.53
N ALA A 206 -2.95 9.68 3.32
CA ALA A 206 -3.16 10.85 2.47
C ALA A 206 -4.65 11.28 2.46
N PRO A 207 -5.15 11.94 3.53
CA PRO A 207 -6.57 12.28 3.68
C PRO A 207 -7.10 13.24 2.62
N GLY A 208 -6.28 14.18 2.13
CA GLY A 208 -6.66 15.05 1.02
C GLY A 208 -6.88 14.26 -0.26
N MET A 209 -6.01 13.29 -0.56
CA MET A 209 -6.17 12.38 -1.70
C MET A 209 -7.42 11.51 -1.55
N LEU A 210 -7.67 10.96 -0.35
CA LEU A 210 -8.90 10.21 -0.07
C LEU A 210 -10.15 11.05 -0.31
N ARG A 211 -10.17 12.32 0.15
CA ARG A 211 -11.27 13.25 -0.12
C ARG A 211 -11.47 13.51 -1.59
N LEU A 212 -10.40 13.77 -2.33
CA LEU A 212 -10.47 14.02 -3.77
C LEU A 212 -11.08 12.82 -4.49
N LEU A 213 -10.52 11.62 -4.28
CA LEU A 213 -10.97 10.43 -4.99
C LEU A 213 -12.41 10.04 -4.64
N THR A 214 -12.79 10.10 -3.36
CA THR A 214 -14.17 9.81 -2.92
C THR A 214 -15.17 10.83 -3.44
N ALA A 215 -14.83 12.12 -3.49
CA ALA A 215 -15.65 13.15 -4.12
C ALA A 215 -15.87 12.91 -5.63
N HIS A 216 -14.96 12.19 -6.28
CA HIS A 216 -15.05 11.75 -7.67
C HIS A 216 -15.61 10.33 -7.84
N GLY A 217 -16.20 9.74 -6.80
CA GLY A 217 -16.93 8.46 -6.89
C GLY A 217 -16.11 7.21 -6.61
N ALA A 218 -14.93 7.34 -5.98
CA ALA A 218 -14.22 6.17 -5.46
C ALA A 218 -15.03 5.51 -4.34
N ASP A 219 -15.30 4.21 -4.46
CA ASP A 219 -16.07 3.46 -3.46
C ASP A 219 -15.15 3.02 -2.31
N PRO A 220 -15.33 3.53 -1.07
CA PRO A 220 -14.52 3.13 0.08
C PRO A 220 -14.71 1.67 0.49
N ASN A 221 -15.75 1.02 -0.01
CA ASN A 221 -16.09 -0.38 0.27
C ASN A 221 -15.68 -1.31 -0.87
N LEU A 222 -15.07 -0.80 -1.94
CA LEU A 222 -14.65 -1.62 -3.07
C LEU A 222 -13.65 -2.67 -2.59
N ARG A 223 -13.95 -3.92 -2.91
CA ARG A 223 -13.07 -5.07 -2.70
C ARG A 223 -12.95 -5.80 -4.01
N MET A 224 -11.72 -6.03 -4.44
CA MET A 224 -11.48 -6.74 -5.70
C MET A 224 -11.76 -8.25 -5.54
N PRO A 225 -12.33 -8.92 -6.56
CA PRO A 225 -12.48 -10.37 -6.57
C PRO A 225 -11.16 -11.10 -6.34
N GLU A 226 -11.22 -12.31 -5.78
CA GLU A 226 -10.02 -13.15 -5.55
C GLU A 226 -9.26 -13.47 -6.85
N THR A 227 -9.99 -13.56 -7.95
CA THR A 227 -9.44 -13.72 -9.31
C THR A 227 -8.82 -12.44 -9.87
N GLU A 228 -8.78 -11.34 -9.13
CA GLU A 228 -8.35 -10.05 -9.64
C GLU A 228 -7.36 -9.34 -8.72
N ALA A 229 -7.29 -9.70 -7.43
CA ALA A 229 -6.41 -9.03 -6.50
C ALA A 229 -5.67 -9.95 -5.53
N ARG A 230 -4.40 -9.60 -5.26
CA ARG A 230 -3.59 -10.20 -4.19
C ARG A 230 -4.03 -9.73 -2.80
N CYS A 231 -4.43 -8.47 -2.65
CA CYS A 231 -5.00 -7.91 -1.42
C CYS A 231 -6.48 -7.58 -1.65
N ARG A 232 -7.35 -8.10 -0.80
CA ARG A 232 -8.81 -7.91 -0.93
C ARG A 232 -9.37 -6.85 0.02
N ASP A 233 -8.47 -6.05 0.57
CA ASP A 233 -8.82 -5.04 1.55
C ASP A 233 -9.50 -3.86 0.86
N SER A 234 -10.55 -3.37 1.50
CA SER A 234 -11.13 -2.06 1.21
C SER A 234 -10.22 -0.94 1.71
N ALA A 235 -10.46 0.30 1.27
CA ALA A 235 -9.73 1.45 1.78
C ALA A 235 -9.86 1.58 3.31
N TRP A 236 -11.03 1.26 3.87
CA TRP A 236 -11.25 1.20 5.32
C TRP A 236 -10.30 0.22 6.01
N GLN A 237 -10.24 -1.03 5.50
CA GLN A 237 -9.39 -2.07 6.06
C GLN A 237 -7.90 -1.71 5.96
N ALA A 238 -7.50 -1.10 4.85
CA ALA A 238 -6.15 -0.61 4.64
C ALA A 238 -5.75 0.47 5.66
N VAL A 239 -6.66 1.42 5.98
CA VAL A 239 -6.39 2.45 7.01
C VAL A 239 -6.27 1.83 8.40
N ILE A 240 -7.24 1.03 8.85
CA ILE A 240 -7.27 0.51 10.23
C ILE A 240 -6.18 -0.55 10.50
N SER A 241 -5.67 -1.21 9.45
CA SER A 241 -4.62 -2.24 9.55
C SER A 241 -3.24 -1.72 9.16
N GLY A 242 -3.13 -0.47 8.69
CA GLY A 242 -1.88 0.12 8.24
C GLY A 242 -0.86 0.26 9.37
N TYR A 243 0.42 0.36 9.05
CA TYR A 243 1.50 0.46 10.05
C TYR A 243 1.73 1.87 10.59
N ASP A 244 1.38 2.90 9.81
CA ASP A 244 1.59 4.29 10.20
C ASP A 244 0.62 4.69 11.32
N ARG A 245 1.12 5.45 12.29
CA ARG A 245 0.38 5.94 13.47
C ARG A 245 0.35 7.47 13.51
N SER A 246 0.52 8.12 12.35
CA SER A 246 0.60 9.57 12.27
C SER A 246 -0.72 10.25 12.70
N PRO A 247 -0.68 11.54 13.09
CA PRO A 247 -1.88 12.33 13.37
C PRO A 247 -2.90 12.39 12.22
N ARG A 248 -2.50 12.04 11.00
CA ARG A 248 -3.35 12.05 9.81
C ARG A 248 -4.28 10.84 9.73
N PHE A 249 -4.02 9.79 10.52
CA PHE A 249 -4.87 8.61 10.59
C PHE A 249 -6.32 8.98 10.90
N THR A 250 -6.54 9.76 11.96
CA THR A 250 -7.86 10.21 12.39
C THR A 250 -8.61 10.93 11.26
N GLU A 251 -7.89 11.74 10.49
CA GLU A 251 -8.45 12.43 9.34
C GLU A 251 -8.86 11.43 8.24
N CYS A 252 -8.05 10.42 7.95
CA CYS A 252 -8.37 9.36 6.98
C CYS A 252 -9.62 8.57 7.41
N VAL A 253 -9.71 8.19 8.69
CA VAL A 253 -10.87 7.51 9.27
C VAL A 253 -12.14 8.33 9.04
N ASN A 254 -12.09 9.62 9.39
CA ASN A 254 -13.24 10.51 9.25
C ASN A 254 -13.64 10.73 7.79
N VAL A 255 -12.69 10.84 6.87
CA VAL A 255 -12.96 10.96 5.43
C VAL A 255 -13.65 9.71 4.89
N LEU A 256 -13.15 8.52 5.24
CA LEU A 256 -13.74 7.26 4.77
C LEU A 256 -15.14 7.03 5.34
N LEU A 257 -15.37 7.35 6.62
CA LEU A 257 -16.70 7.28 7.22
C LEU A 257 -17.68 8.25 6.55
N ALA A 258 -17.24 9.48 6.27
CA ALA A 258 -18.04 10.45 5.53
C ALA A 258 -18.36 9.99 4.10
N ALA A 259 -17.47 9.20 3.48
CA ALA A 259 -17.68 8.57 2.19
C ALA A 259 -18.54 7.28 2.25
N GLY A 260 -18.99 6.86 3.44
CA GLY A 260 -19.85 5.68 3.61
C GLY A 260 -19.11 4.35 3.77
N ALA A 261 -17.88 4.37 4.30
CA ALA A 261 -17.15 3.15 4.65
C ALA A 261 -17.91 2.29 5.68
N ARG A 262 -18.01 0.99 5.41
CA ARG A 262 -18.61 0.00 6.30
C ARG A 262 -17.58 -0.50 7.30
N HIS A 263 -17.91 -0.37 8.58
CA HIS A 263 -17.05 -0.71 9.71
C HIS A 263 -17.76 -1.52 10.80
N GLN A 264 -19.03 -1.89 10.57
CA GLN A 264 -19.88 -2.50 11.58
C GLN A 264 -19.79 -4.03 11.60
N ASP A 265 -19.30 -4.65 10.52
CA ASP A 265 -19.28 -6.11 10.37
C ASP A 265 -18.08 -6.60 9.54
N GLY A 266 -17.84 -7.91 9.64
CA GLY A 266 -16.86 -8.62 8.83
C GLY A 266 -15.41 -8.21 9.14
N PRO A 267 -14.48 -8.37 8.19
CA PRO A 267 -13.07 -8.12 8.48
C PRO A 267 -12.75 -6.64 8.72
N GLY A 268 -13.67 -5.71 8.40
CA GLY A 268 -13.54 -4.28 8.69
C GLY A 268 -14.16 -3.84 10.03
N TYR A 269 -14.65 -4.77 10.85
CA TYR A 269 -15.29 -4.43 12.11
C TYR A 269 -14.33 -3.67 13.05
N VAL A 270 -14.81 -2.56 13.61
CA VAL A 270 -14.16 -1.83 14.70
C VAL A 270 -15.18 -1.62 15.82
N PRO A 271 -14.92 -2.11 17.05
CA PRO A 271 -15.82 -1.92 18.18
C PRO A 271 -16.10 -0.44 18.48
N PRO A 272 -17.31 -0.06 18.92
CA PRO A 272 -17.67 1.34 19.19
C PRO A 272 -16.66 2.14 20.03
N PRO A 273 -16.16 1.67 21.20
CA PRO A 273 -15.17 2.44 21.96
C PRO A 273 -13.85 2.65 21.21
N ALA A 274 -13.40 1.66 20.43
CA ALA A 274 -12.21 1.80 19.58
C ALA A 274 -12.45 2.75 18.40
N LEU A 275 -13.66 2.76 17.85
CA LEU A 275 -14.05 3.68 16.78
C LEU A 275 -14.06 5.13 17.26
N ASP A 276 -14.57 5.41 18.46
CA ASP A 276 -14.54 6.75 19.05
C ASP A 276 -13.09 7.27 19.15
N LEU A 277 -12.15 6.42 19.59
CA LEU A 277 -10.72 6.72 19.64
C LEU A 277 -10.12 6.96 18.25
N HIS A 278 -10.38 6.07 17.29
CA HIS A 278 -9.88 6.21 15.92
C HIS A 278 -10.42 7.45 15.21
N ARG A 279 -11.63 7.90 15.55
CA ARG A 279 -12.23 9.15 15.05
C ARG A 279 -11.67 10.40 15.75
N GLY A 280 -10.89 10.23 16.82
CA GLY A 280 -10.44 11.32 17.69
C GLY A 280 -11.58 11.96 18.48
N ASP A 281 -12.71 11.26 18.62
CA ASP A 281 -13.91 11.75 19.32
C ASP A 281 -13.81 11.45 20.82
N LEU A 282 -12.88 12.14 21.48
CA LEU A 282 -12.69 12.02 22.92
C LEU A 282 -13.98 12.29 23.71
N PRO A 283 -14.83 13.29 23.37
CA PRO A 283 -16.11 13.48 24.05
C PRO A 283 -17.03 12.26 23.97
N ALA A 284 -17.19 11.64 22.79
CA ALA A 284 -18.00 10.43 22.65
C ALA A 284 -17.41 9.25 23.45
N PHE A 285 -16.09 9.08 23.39
CA PHE A 285 -15.39 8.05 24.17
C PHE A 285 -15.60 8.23 25.68
N LEU A 286 -15.45 9.45 26.20
CA LEU A 286 -15.63 9.75 27.61
C LEU A 286 -17.08 9.61 28.07
N ALA A 287 -18.05 9.93 27.21
CA ALA A 287 -19.46 9.67 27.49
C ALA A 287 -19.71 8.17 27.60
N ARG A 288 -19.20 7.38 26.65
CA ARG A 288 -19.31 5.91 26.67
C ARG A 288 -18.68 5.29 27.93
N LEU A 289 -17.47 5.72 28.29
CA LEU A 289 -16.79 5.23 29.49
C LEU A 289 -17.54 5.60 30.78
N ARG A 290 -18.24 6.74 30.80
CA ARG A 290 -19.07 7.13 31.95
C ARG A 290 -20.32 6.28 32.06
N ASP A 291 -20.95 5.98 30.93
CA ASP A 291 -22.19 5.21 30.86
C ASP A 291 -21.94 3.72 31.12
N ASP A 292 -20.77 3.21 30.71
CA ASP A 292 -20.31 1.85 30.93
C ASP A 292 -18.82 1.83 31.31
N PRO A 293 -18.47 1.92 32.62
CA PRO A 293 -17.09 1.85 33.09
C PRO A 293 -16.40 0.51 32.80
N ASP A 294 -17.16 -0.58 32.62
CA ASP A 294 -16.59 -1.90 32.39
C ASP A 294 -15.82 -1.98 31.07
N ILE A 295 -16.07 -1.08 30.11
CA ILE A 295 -15.29 -1.01 28.87
C ILE A 295 -13.79 -0.85 29.13
N ALA A 296 -13.39 -0.30 30.28
CA ALA A 296 -12.00 -0.12 30.67
C ALA A 296 -11.26 -1.44 30.96
N HIS A 297 -12.01 -2.49 31.33
CA HIS A 297 -11.50 -3.80 31.70
C HIS A 297 -11.71 -4.86 30.60
N GLN A 298 -12.55 -4.56 29.62
CA GLN A 298 -12.88 -5.47 28.53
C GLN A 298 -11.72 -5.65 27.53
N ARG A 299 -11.77 -6.78 26.82
CA ARG A 299 -10.87 -7.11 25.72
C ARG A 299 -11.62 -7.08 24.40
N TYR A 300 -10.91 -6.71 23.35
CA TYR A 300 -11.49 -6.41 22.05
C TYR A 300 -10.67 -7.07 20.92
N PRO A 301 -11.33 -7.49 19.83
CA PRO A 301 -10.67 -8.03 18.65
C PRO A 301 -10.11 -6.88 17.79
N LEU A 302 -9.08 -6.21 18.30
CA LEU A 302 -8.52 -5.00 17.68
C LEU A 302 -7.43 -5.37 16.68
N ARG A 303 -7.29 -4.52 15.65
CA ARG A 303 -6.24 -4.68 14.63
C ARG A 303 -5.01 -3.87 15.01
N GLY A 304 -3.88 -4.56 15.07
CA GLY A 304 -2.56 -3.97 15.27
C GLY A 304 -1.63 -4.32 14.12
N ALA A 305 -0.71 -3.42 13.80
CA ALA A 305 0.19 -3.57 12.66
C ALA A 305 1.62 -3.93 13.10
N ASN A 306 2.09 -3.37 14.23
CA ASN A 306 3.43 -3.65 14.75
C ASN A 306 3.41 -4.74 15.83
N LEU A 307 2.46 -4.65 16.76
CA LEU A 307 2.22 -5.65 17.81
C LEU A 307 0.79 -6.15 17.70
N ALA A 308 0.55 -7.39 18.14
CA ALA A 308 -0.80 -7.95 18.16
C ALA A 308 -1.71 -7.14 19.10
N LEU A 309 -2.89 -6.81 18.61
CA LEU A 309 -3.98 -6.19 19.38
C LEU A 309 -5.22 -7.10 19.46
N GLU A 310 -5.15 -8.32 18.92
CA GLU A 310 -6.21 -9.32 19.03
C GLU A 310 -6.42 -9.68 20.51
N ASP A 311 -7.66 -9.56 20.99
CA ASP A 311 -8.06 -9.80 22.39
C ASP A 311 -7.26 -8.98 23.42
N THR A 312 -7.09 -7.68 23.15
CA THR A 312 -6.41 -6.72 24.04
C THR A 312 -7.34 -5.62 24.57
N THR A 313 -6.90 -4.89 25.58
CA THR A 313 -7.69 -3.80 26.20
C THR A 313 -7.57 -2.49 25.40
N LEU A 314 -8.51 -1.56 25.63
CA LEU A 314 -8.46 -0.21 25.03
C LEU A 314 -7.19 0.56 25.43
N LEU A 315 -6.55 0.22 26.56
CA LEU A 315 -5.29 0.84 26.96
C LEU A 315 -4.13 0.42 26.05
N HIS A 316 -4.12 -0.81 25.51
CA HIS A 316 -3.17 -1.20 24.47
C HIS A 316 -3.39 -0.40 23.19
N LEU A 317 -4.65 -0.19 22.79
CA LEU A 317 -4.98 0.63 21.63
C LEU A 317 -4.53 2.08 21.81
N CYS A 318 -4.81 2.67 22.98
CA CYS A 318 -4.34 4.01 23.30
C CYS A 318 -2.82 4.07 23.23
N ALA A 319 -2.13 3.04 23.75
CA ALA A 319 -0.67 2.95 23.71
C ALA A 319 -0.12 2.92 22.28
N ASP A 320 -0.73 2.16 21.38
CA ASP A 320 -0.30 2.04 19.97
C ASP A 320 -0.61 3.31 19.15
N TRP A 321 -1.69 4.03 19.47
CA TRP A 321 -2.18 5.20 18.72
C TRP A 321 -1.96 6.55 19.42
N ASN A 322 -1.23 6.58 20.54
CA ASN A 322 -0.91 7.79 21.30
C ASN A 322 -2.14 8.57 21.83
N HIS A 323 -3.21 7.89 22.26
CA HIS A 323 -4.40 8.52 22.84
C HIS A 323 -4.25 8.80 24.34
N VAL A 324 -3.40 9.75 24.73
CA VAL A 324 -2.99 10.01 26.14
C VAL A 324 -4.17 10.31 27.06
N GLU A 325 -5.09 11.14 26.60
CA GLU A 325 -6.23 11.63 27.37
C GLU A 325 -7.26 10.51 27.60
N ALA A 326 -7.46 9.66 26.59
CA ALA A 326 -8.28 8.47 26.73
C ALA A 326 -7.64 7.45 27.67
N ALA A 327 -6.32 7.23 27.57
CA ALA A 327 -5.58 6.36 28.50
C ALA A 327 -5.68 6.86 29.94
N ARG A 328 -5.59 8.18 30.16
CA ARG A 328 -5.79 8.80 31.48
C ARG A 328 -7.18 8.50 32.04
N ALA A 329 -8.21 8.63 31.21
CA ALA A 329 -9.58 8.32 31.61
C ALA A 329 -9.76 6.83 31.92
N LEU A 330 -9.19 5.94 31.10
CA LEU A 330 -9.21 4.49 31.33
C LEU A 330 -8.54 4.10 32.66
N ILE A 331 -7.35 4.64 32.95
CA ILE A 331 -6.64 4.38 34.22
C ILE A 331 -7.44 4.93 35.40
N ALA A 332 -8.01 6.13 35.28
CA ALA A 332 -8.89 6.70 36.31
C ALA A 332 -10.15 5.85 36.55
N ALA A 333 -10.63 5.15 35.52
CA ALA A 333 -11.72 4.17 35.61
C ALA A 333 -11.26 2.77 36.08
N GLY A 334 -9.98 2.58 36.40
CA GLY A 334 -9.44 1.35 36.96
C GLY A 334 -8.79 0.39 35.96
N ALA A 335 -8.59 0.78 34.70
CA ALA A 335 -7.88 -0.05 33.73
C ALA A 335 -6.50 -0.47 34.26
N ASP A 336 -6.20 -1.76 34.19
CA ASP A 336 -4.89 -2.29 34.57
C ASP A 336 -3.82 -1.84 33.56
N ILE A 337 -2.93 -0.95 34.03
CA ILE A 337 -1.81 -0.42 33.24
C ILE A 337 -0.86 -1.51 32.76
N ASN A 338 -0.83 -2.66 33.45
CA ASN A 338 0.01 -3.81 33.16
C ASN A 338 -0.78 -5.02 32.66
N SER A 339 -2.01 -4.83 32.17
CA SER A 339 -2.80 -5.92 31.61
C SER A 339 -2.01 -6.63 30.51
N PRO A 340 -1.78 -7.95 30.59
CA PRO A 340 -1.02 -8.67 29.57
C PRO A 340 -1.91 -9.04 28.38
N ALA A 341 -1.41 -8.81 27.16
CA ALA A 341 -1.97 -9.39 25.94
C ALA A 341 -1.94 -10.93 25.99
N PRO A 342 -2.86 -11.63 25.31
CA PRO A 342 -2.89 -13.09 25.28
C PRO A 342 -1.59 -13.67 24.70
N VAL A 343 -1.23 -14.86 25.18
CA VAL A 343 -0.07 -15.63 24.69
C VAL A 343 -0.58 -16.74 23.78
N ASN A 344 -0.04 -16.80 22.56
CA ASN A 344 -0.40 -17.82 21.58
C ASN A 344 0.35 -19.14 21.82
N ALA A 345 0.07 -20.15 20.99
CA ALA A 345 0.66 -21.49 21.11
C ALA A 345 2.20 -21.52 20.97
N GLU A 346 2.78 -20.55 20.27
CA GLU A 346 4.22 -20.40 20.08
C GLU A 346 4.92 -19.63 21.22
N GLY A 347 4.16 -19.28 22.27
CA GLY A 347 4.65 -18.50 23.41
C GLY A 347 4.87 -17.02 23.08
N ILE A 348 4.19 -16.50 22.05
CA ILE A 348 4.25 -15.10 21.61
C ILE A 348 3.01 -14.37 22.15
N GLY A 349 3.24 -13.24 22.80
CA GLY A 349 2.25 -12.45 23.53
C GLY A 349 2.75 -12.07 24.92
N GLY A 350 1.84 -11.66 25.80
CA GLY A 350 2.15 -11.23 27.16
C GLY A 350 2.71 -9.81 27.26
N HIS A 351 2.78 -9.08 26.14
CA HIS A 351 3.15 -7.68 26.15
C HIS A 351 2.05 -6.84 26.82
N THR A 352 2.45 -5.85 27.60
CA THR A 352 1.56 -4.88 28.25
C THR A 352 1.48 -3.59 27.42
N PRO A 353 0.58 -2.64 27.74
CA PRO A 353 0.43 -1.39 26.99
C PRO A 353 1.75 -0.65 26.72
N ILE A 354 2.70 -0.63 27.66
CA ILE A 354 3.98 0.08 27.46
C ILE A 354 4.77 -0.42 26.25
N PHE A 355 4.68 -1.71 25.89
CA PHE A 355 5.40 -2.26 24.75
C PHE A 355 4.98 -1.64 23.42
N HIS A 356 3.71 -1.19 23.30
CA HIS A 356 3.22 -0.51 22.10
C HIS A 356 3.80 0.91 21.96
N ALA A 357 4.07 1.59 23.08
CA ALA A 357 4.60 2.95 23.07
C ALA A 357 6.13 3.02 22.87
N VAL A 358 6.87 1.99 23.29
CA VAL A 358 8.35 1.97 23.29
C VAL A 358 8.97 2.04 21.89
N ASN A 359 8.42 1.29 20.92
CA ASN A 359 8.95 1.19 19.56
C ASN A 359 7.97 1.76 18.51
N SER A 360 7.28 2.84 18.86
CA SER A 360 6.42 3.56 17.91
C SER A 360 7.26 4.11 16.75
N ILE A 361 6.80 3.87 15.53
CA ILE A 361 7.39 4.43 14.31
C ILE A 361 7.41 5.97 14.42
N PHE A 362 8.55 6.59 14.04
CA PHE A 362 8.78 8.03 14.11
C PHE A 362 8.62 8.65 15.50
N ALA A 363 8.69 7.84 16.56
CA ALA A 363 8.48 8.28 17.93
C ALA A 363 7.11 8.93 18.20
N TRP A 364 6.07 8.62 17.40
CA TRP A 364 4.74 9.21 17.54
C TRP A 364 4.10 8.97 18.92
N ALA A 365 4.29 7.79 19.52
CA ALA A 365 3.73 7.45 20.83
C ALA A 365 4.62 7.84 22.03
N PHE A 366 5.60 8.73 21.88
CA PHE A 366 6.43 9.17 23.00
C PHE A 366 5.66 9.87 24.13
N PRO A 367 4.69 10.77 23.85
CA PRO A 367 3.86 11.35 24.91
C PRO A 367 3.13 10.28 25.73
N MET A 368 2.66 9.23 25.07
CA MET A 368 2.07 8.06 25.71
C MET A 368 3.08 7.22 26.50
N LEU A 369 4.30 7.04 26.00
CA LEU A 369 5.36 6.38 26.75
C LEU A 369 5.68 7.14 28.05
N GLU A 370 5.86 8.46 27.98
CA GLU A 370 6.08 9.31 29.16
C GLU A 370 4.92 9.20 30.15
N PHE A 371 3.69 9.29 29.66
CA PHE A 371 2.50 9.14 30.49
C PHE A 371 2.44 7.78 31.20
N LEU A 372 2.64 6.66 30.50
CA LEU A 372 2.61 5.32 31.11
C LEU A 372 3.70 5.15 32.19
N LEU A 373 4.87 5.75 31.99
CA LEU A 373 5.95 5.75 32.98
C LEU A 373 5.60 6.56 34.23
N GLU A 374 5.02 7.74 34.05
CA GLU A 374 4.52 8.58 35.16
C GLU A 374 3.42 7.88 35.96
N GLN A 375 2.62 7.04 35.31
CA GLN A 375 1.59 6.23 35.97
C GLN A 375 2.13 4.91 36.58
N GLY A 376 3.44 4.65 36.50
CA GLY A 376 4.07 3.50 37.16
C GLY A 376 3.90 2.17 36.42
N ALA A 377 3.89 2.19 35.08
CA ALA A 377 3.95 0.96 34.28
C ALA A 377 5.15 0.08 34.69
N ASP A 378 4.92 -1.24 34.80
CA ASP A 378 5.94 -2.19 35.25
C ASP A 378 6.99 -2.44 34.15
N LEU A 379 8.23 -2.06 34.44
CA LEU A 379 9.37 -2.16 33.53
C LEU A 379 10.09 -3.51 33.62
N THR A 380 9.62 -4.41 34.48
CA THR A 380 10.21 -5.74 34.70
C THR A 380 9.47 -6.86 33.95
N VAL A 381 8.28 -6.57 33.41
CA VAL A 381 7.48 -7.52 32.62
C VAL A 381 8.32 -8.08 31.47
N ARG A 382 8.24 -9.40 31.27
CA ARG A 382 8.88 -10.08 30.15
C ARG A 382 7.85 -10.70 29.24
N CYS A 383 8.00 -10.49 27.95
CA CYS A 383 7.11 -11.04 26.93
C CYS A 383 7.89 -11.51 25.70
N SER A 384 7.19 -12.16 24.77
CA SER A 384 7.73 -12.41 23.43
C SER A 384 6.82 -11.77 22.39
N VAL A 385 7.37 -11.02 21.44
CA VAL A 385 6.57 -10.27 20.46
C VAL A 385 7.07 -10.50 19.04
N ILE A 386 6.17 -10.39 18.07
CA ILE A 386 6.53 -10.20 16.67
C ILE A 386 6.47 -8.71 16.41
N HIS A 387 7.56 -8.14 15.89
CA HIS A 387 7.62 -6.75 15.43
C HIS A 387 8.33 -6.74 14.07
N ILE A 388 7.65 -6.27 13.02
CA ILE A 388 8.13 -6.25 11.63
C ILE A 388 8.71 -7.61 11.23
N GLU A 389 7.88 -8.65 11.31
CA GLU A 389 8.21 -10.04 10.89
C GLU A 389 9.36 -10.70 11.67
N LYS A 390 9.91 -10.05 12.70
CA LYS A 390 10.94 -10.58 13.58
C LYS A 390 10.37 -10.93 14.95
N ILE A 391 10.79 -12.08 15.47
CA ILE A 391 10.41 -12.53 16.81
C ILE A 391 11.46 -12.05 17.81
N TYR A 392 11.02 -11.34 18.85
CA TYR A 392 11.81 -10.93 20.00
C TYR A 392 11.35 -11.73 21.21
N ARG A 393 12.20 -12.58 21.78
CA ARG A 393 11.82 -13.49 22.87
C ARG A 393 12.28 -12.98 24.22
N ASN A 394 11.43 -13.13 25.23
CA ASN A 394 11.74 -12.86 26.63
C ASN A 394 12.33 -11.45 26.88
N VAL A 395 11.77 -10.46 26.20
CA VAL A 395 12.21 -9.06 26.26
C VAL A 395 11.46 -8.30 27.35
N THR A 396 12.18 -7.40 28.03
CA THR A 396 11.62 -6.34 28.88
C THR A 396 11.31 -5.11 28.00
N PRO A 397 10.59 -4.09 28.50
CA PRO A 397 10.43 -2.84 27.75
C PRO A 397 11.77 -2.25 27.30
N LEU A 398 12.80 -2.26 28.15
CA LEU A 398 14.13 -1.75 27.81
C LEU A 398 14.85 -2.61 26.77
N SER A 399 14.93 -3.92 26.97
CA SER A 399 15.63 -4.78 26.01
C SER A 399 14.89 -4.85 24.68
N TYR A 400 13.56 -4.69 24.68
CA TYR A 400 12.77 -4.52 23.47
C TYR A 400 13.08 -3.21 22.75
N ALA A 401 13.17 -2.08 23.46
CA ALA A 401 13.58 -0.79 22.87
C ALA A 401 14.94 -0.91 22.16
N LEU A 402 15.91 -1.55 22.82
CA LEU A 402 17.28 -1.68 22.32
C LEU A 402 17.39 -2.58 21.08
N GLN A 403 16.56 -3.62 20.99
CA GLN A 403 16.64 -4.65 19.93
C GLN A 403 15.74 -4.37 18.72
N ALA A 404 14.58 -3.73 18.92
CA ALA A 404 13.54 -3.62 17.89
C ALA A 404 13.39 -2.21 17.28
N ALA A 405 14.07 -1.19 17.84
CA ALA A 405 14.01 0.16 17.31
C ALA A 405 14.50 0.26 15.85
N ARG A 406 13.77 1.02 15.02
CA ARG A 406 14.09 1.20 13.60
C ARG A 406 15.28 2.12 13.37
N ALA A 407 15.41 3.17 14.19
CA ALA A 407 16.48 4.16 14.09
C ALA A 407 17.26 4.29 15.40
N PRO A 408 18.59 4.51 15.37
CA PRO A 408 19.40 4.71 16.56
C PRO A 408 18.90 5.86 17.46
N ALA A 409 18.42 6.96 16.88
CA ALA A 409 17.91 8.09 17.65
C ALA A 409 16.63 7.75 18.44
N GLU A 410 15.71 6.98 17.85
CA GLU A 410 14.49 6.51 18.52
C GLU A 410 14.85 5.56 19.67
N ARG A 411 15.75 4.61 19.38
CA ARG A 411 16.30 3.66 20.37
C ARG A 411 16.87 4.39 21.58
N ASP A 412 17.79 5.32 21.34
CA ASP A 412 18.55 5.97 22.40
C ASP A 412 17.63 6.85 23.26
N ARG A 413 16.65 7.53 22.63
CA ARG A 413 15.66 8.33 23.33
C ARG A 413 14.73 7.48 24.20
N ALA A 414 14.19 6.39 23.67
CA ALA A 414 13.33 5.48 24.44
C ALA A 414 14.09 4.82 25.59
N ALA A 415 15.31 4.32 25.33
CA ALA A 415 16.15 3.69 26.34
C ALA A 415 16.57 4.67 27.46
N ALA A 416 16.93 5.91 27.12
CA ALA A 416 17.26 6.93 28.11
C ALA A 416 16.07 7.24 29.02
N LEU A 417 14.86 7.34 28.44
CA LEU A 417 13.64 7.58 29.20
C LEU A 417 13.32 6.39 30.12
N LEU A 418 13.35 5.17 29.62
CA LEU A 418 13.13 3.95 30.42
C LEU A 418 14.11 3.83 31.59
N ARG A 419 15.41 4.10 31.35
CA ARG A 419 16.44 4.09 32.41
C ARG A 419 16.21 5.17 33.46
N ARG A 420 15.73 6.36 33.07
CA ARG A 420 15.38 7.44 34.02
C ARG A 420 14.28 7.01 35.00
N TYR A 421 13.39 6.12 34.57
CA TYR A 421 12.33 5.54 35.40
C TYR A 421 12.72 4.18 36.02
N GLY A 422 14.01 3.82 36.01
CA GLY A 422 14.53 2.67 36.75
C GLY A 422 14.54 1.34 35.99
N ALA A 423 14.32 1.33 34.67
CA ALA A 423 14.51 0.11 33.89
C ALA A 423 15.98 -0.36 33.94
N MET A 424 16.18 -1.63 34.26
CA MET A 424 17.49 -2.30 34.25
C MET A 424 17.60 -3.26 33.06
N GLU A 425 18.83 -3.57 32.65
CA GLU A 425 19.12 -4.46 31.51
C GLU A 425 18.78 -5.94 31.77
#